data_AF-A0A6J6SPL3-F1
#
_entry.id   AF-A0A6J6SPL3-F1
#
_cell.length_a   1.000
_cell.length_b   1.000
_cell.length_c   1.000
_cell.angle_alpha   90.00
_cell.angle_beta   90.00
_cell.angle_gamma   90.00
#
_symmetry.space_group_name_H-M   'P 1'
#
loop_
_entity.id
_entity.type
_entity.pdbx_description
1 polymer ?
#
loop_
_entity_poly.entity_id
_entity_poly.type
_entity_poly.pdbx_seq_one_letter_code
_entity_poly.pdbx_strand_id
1 'polypeptide(L)'
;MRPRIVPIAACMLLALVSAIPAAHAGSNLQPKADPGAAAHSGFTVTPTSDPYLMAFHTCALGTECTNPMNHLIRLGSSPDGRSWAQLPGWQPYSGSVPDVFRRGNTAYVIGAGLSRVNMTTGQVTASSFSVKNAQGADALPRDASFAGQLPDGRLVLVYVPSMQAIDPSSPTRTILLATEDKGSDGASFTYSGDAIVISTASLPVRGDATDPDIYWDGSRWVLLVSLGGNTVAYSSANLLGPFEASTLTVVSQNNGGVPSAVLSTDNSTVFTYVNAGDRDNVSIRLGTSVAPPSLISSWSVVIPASQFGTASAESPGVSLNSVGITCGAGCAATTASTTATTKAGKPGSRCTKAGAKGTYNGATLACRKKKGKLVWSA
;
A
#
# COMPACT_ATOMS: atom_id res chain seq x y z
N MET A 1 -41.68 -2.30 -72.40
CA MET A 1 -40.78 -1.35 -71.71
C MET A 1 -41.44 -0.84 -70.44
N ARG A 2 -41.03 -1.37 -69.31
CA ARG A 2 -41.26 -0.82 -67.96
C ARG A 2 -39.92 -0.94 -67.25
N PRO A 3 -39.33 0.14 -66.73
CA PRO A 3 -38.12 0.04 -65.93
C PRO A 3 -38.53 -0.35 -64.51
N ARG A 4 -37.67 -1.03 -63.75
CA ARG A 4 -37.23 -0.57 -62.42
C ARG A 4 -36.40 -1.59 -61.64
N ILE A 5 -35.29 -1.04 -61.17
CA ILE A 5 -34.72 -1.14 -59.81
C ILE A 5 -33.95 -2.42 -59.48
N VAL A 6 -32.62 -2.25 -59.54
CA VAL A 6 -31.59 -3.04 -58.87
C VAL A 6 -31.72 -2.86 -57.34
N PRO A 7 -31.70 -3.92 -56.53
CA PRO A 7 -31.51 -3.76 -55.09
C PRO A 7 -30.02 -3.70 -54.77
N ILE A 8 -29.60 -2.59 -54.16
CA ILE A 8 -28.32 -2.45 -53.47
C ILE A 8 -28.45 -3.24 -52.16
N ALA A 9 -27.68 -4.33 -52.03
CA ALA A 9 -27.56 -5.04 -50.76
C ALA A 9 -26.75 -4.17 -49.78
N ALA A 10 -27.46 -3.58 -48.81
CA ALA A 10 -26.88 -2.83 -47.72
C ALA A 10 -26.10 -3.77 -46.78
N CYS A 11 -24.84 -3.41 -46.53
CA CYS A 11 -23.96 -4.05 -45.57
C CYS A 11 -24.55 -3.85 -44.16
N MET A 12 -25.02 -4.94 -43.53
CA MET A 12 -25.55 -4.94 -42.17
C MET A 12 -24.36 -4.95 -41.19
N LEU A 13 -23.92 -3.76 -40.77
CA LEU A 13 -22.96 -3.62 -39.67
C LEU A 13 -23.71 -3.89 -38.36
N LEU A 14 -23.55 -5.10 -37.82
CA LEU A 14 -24.04 -5.47 -36.49
C LEU A 14 -23.15 -4.76 -35.44
N ALA A 15 -23.54 -3.57 -35.00
CA ALA A 15 -22.93 -2.96 -33.82
C ALA A 15 -23.44 -3.70 -32.58
N LEU A 16 -22.66 -4.68 -32.09
CA LEU A 16 -22.79 -5.14 -30.71
C LEU A 16 -22.44 -3.95 -29.81
N VAL A 17 -23.47 -3.27 -29.31
CA VAL A 17 -23.35 -2.40 -28.15
C VAL A 17 -23.10 -3.32 -26.96
N SER A 18 -21.82 -3.51 -26.62
CA SER A 18 -21.45 -4.10 -25.34
C SER A 18 -22.09 -3.27 -24.24
N ALA A 19 -23.05 -3.85 -23.53
CA ALA A 19 -23.64 -3.26 -22.35
C ALA A 19 -22.53 -3.09 -21.31
N ILE A 20 -22.10 -1.85 -21.10
CA ILE A 20 -21.22 -1.44 -20.01
C ILE A 20 -22.02 -1.70 -18.72
N PRO A 21 -21.56 -2.55 -17.80
CA PRO A 21 -22.25 -2.67 -16.52
C PRO A 21 -22.19 -1.31 -15.82
N ALA A 22 -23.37 -0.81 -15.47
CA ALA A 22 -23.53 0.45 -14.77
C ALA A 22 -22.70 0.43 -13.48
N ALA A 23 -21.93 1.50 -13.28
CA ALA A 23 -21.32 1.83 -12.00
C ALA A 23 -22.41 1.77 -10.92
N HIS A 24 -22.32 0.77 -10.04
CA HIS A 24 -23.27 0.65 -8.95
C HIS A 24 -23.06 1.84 -8.01
N ALA A 25 -24.13 2.63 -7.88
CA ALA A 25 -24.28 3.67 -6.89
C ALA A 25 -23.95 3.11 -5.50
N GLY A 26 -23.25 3.92 -4.70
CA GLY A 26 -22.76 3.58 -3.37
C GLY A 26 -23.81 2.87 -2.54
N SER A 27 -23.56 1.59 -2.28
CA SER A 27 -24.27 0.85 -1.25
C SER A 27 -24.00 1.56 0.08
N ASN A 28 -25.08 1.91 0.78
CA ASN A 28 -25.10 2.46 2.12
C ASN A 28 -24.63 1.38 3.12
N LEU A 29 -23.36 0.99 3.04
CA LEU A 29 -22.71 0.10 3.99
C LEU A 29 -22.26 0.96 5.15
N GLN A 30 -22.93 0.83 6.30
CA GLN A 30 -22.29 1.19 7.56
C GLN A 30 -20.95 0.46 7.61
N PRO A 31 -19.82 1.16 7.84
CA PRO A 31 -18.52 0.52 7.94
C PRO A 31 -18.57 -0.51 9.06
N LYS A 32 -18.55 -1.80 8.72
CA LYS A 32 -18.26 -2.85 9.70
C LYS A 32 -16.79 -2.65 10.09
N ALA A 33 -16.54 -2.52 11.38
CA ALA A 33 -15.18 -2.33 11.89
C ALA A 33 -14.28 -3.45 11.37
N ASP A 34 -13.04 -3.12 10.99
CA ASP A 34 -12.03 -4.15 10.73
C ASP A 34 -11.98 -5.11 11.92
N PRO A 35 -11.85 -6.43 11.70
CA PRO A 35 -11.64 -7.35 12.79
C PRO A 35 -10.49 -6.83 13.65
N GLY A 36 -10.72 -6.75 14.97
CA GLY A 36 -9.62 -6.53 15.91
C GLY A 36 -8.52 -7.57 15.66
N ALA A 37 -7.27 -7.17 15.84
CA ALA A 37 -6.08 -7.95 15.49
C ALA A 37 -6.26 -9.46 15.71
N ALA A 38 -6.16 -10.24 14.64
CA ALA A 38 -6.30 -11.69 14.74
C ALA A 38 -5.12 -12.26 15.52
N ALA A 39 -5.37 -12.59 16.79
CA ALA A 39 -4.52 -13.44 17.58
C ALA A 39 -4.78 -14.89 17.14
N HIS A 40 -3.98 -15.40 16.20
CA HIS A 40 -3.88 -16.85 16.01
C HIS A 40 -2.90 -17.42 17.05
N SER A 41 -3.08 -18.68 17.46
CA SER A 41 -2.29 -19.32 18.53
C SER A 41 -0.84 -19.66 18.15
N GLY A 42 -0.34 -19.12 17.04
CA GLY A 42 0.87 -19.58 16.37
C GLY A 42 0.70 -20.93 15.67
N PHE A 43 1.59 -21.19 14.71
CA PHE A 43 1.69 -22.45 13.97
C PHE A 43 3.10 -22.57 13.36
N THR A 44 3.36 -23.62 12.58
CA THR A 44 4.65 -23.81 11.91
C THR A 44 4.45 -24.01 10.42
N VAL A 45 5.25 -23.30 9.64
CA VAL A 45 5.35 -23.45 8.19
C VAL A 45 6.64 -24.17 7.82
N THR A 46 6.75 -24.63 6.58
CA THR A 46 8.04 -24.94 5.98
C THR A 46 8.57 -23.65 5.34
N PRO A 47 9.68 -23.07 5.83
CA PRO A 47 10.27 -21.90 5.19
C PRO A 47 10.61 -22.17 3.73
N THR A 48 10.37 -21.18 2.88
CA THR A 48 10.67 -21.25 1.45
C THR A 48 11.91 -20.41 1.10
N SER A 49 12.66 -20.88 0.10
CA SER A 49 13.73 -20.14 -0.58
C SER A 49 13.25 -19.46 -1.86
N ASP A 50 11.99 -19.62 -2.24
CA ASP A 50 11.39 -18.95 -3.40
C ASP A 50 11.58 -17.42 -3.29
N PRO A 51 11.93 -16.71 -4.37
CA PRO A 51 12.26 -15.30 -4.34
C PRO A 51 11.09 -14.37 -4.07
N TYR A 52 9.83 -14.82 -4.16
CA TYR A 52 8.65 -13.97 -3.96
C TYR A 52 7.74 -14.52 -2.87
N LEU A 53 7.20 -13.62 -2.05
CA LEU A 53 6.12 -13.87 -1.11
C LEU A 53 4.92 -12.99 -1.47
N MET A 54 3.72 -13.49 -1.25
CA MET A 54 2.49 -12.71 -1.37
C MET A 54 1.54 -13.05 -0.24
N ALA A 55 1.17 -12.05 0.54
CA ALA A 55 0.00 -12.14 1.38
C ALA A 55 -1.23 -11.75 0.57
N PHE A 56 -2.34 -12.44 0.79
CA PHE A 56 -3.61 -12.15 0.14
C PHE A 56 -4.72 -12.72 1.00
N HIS A 57 -5.95 -12.26 0.79
CA HIS A 57 -7.09 -12.85 1.48
C HIS A 57 -7.96 -13.67 0.52
N THR A 58 -8.73 -14.58 1.10
CA THR A 58 -9.76 -15.33 0.40
C THR A 58 -11.06 -15.30 1.19
N CYS A 59 -12.19 -15.39 0.49
CA CYS A 59 -13.51 -15.54 1.10
C CYS A 59 -14.16 -16.86 0.70
N ALA A 60 -14.75 -17.56 1.67
CA ALA A 60 -15.44 -18.82 1.40
C ALA A 60 -16.62 -18.64 0.44
N LEU A 61 -16.96 -19.71 -0.30
CA LEU A 61 -18.13 -19.73 -1.18
C LEU A 61 -19.40 -19.36 -0.41
N GLY A 62 -20.23 -18.48 -0.99
CA GLY A 62 -21.49 -18.04 -0.38
C GLY A 62 -21.33 -17.01 0.75
N THR A 63 -20.13 -16.46 0.98
CA THR A 63 -19.91 -15.38 1.96
C THR A 63 -19.83 -14.01 1.30
N GLU A 64 -20.19 -12.96 2.03
CA GLU A 64 -20.03 -11.58 1.58
C GLU A 64 -18.57 -11.14 1.74
N CYS A 65 -17.80 -11.12 0.63
CA CYS A 65 -16.38 -10.76 0.71
C CYS A 65 -16.13 -9.25 0.93
N THR A 66 -17.13 -8.40 0.72
CA THR A 66 -17.08 -6.98 1.10
C THR A 66 -17.12 -6.77 2.62
N ASN A 67 -17.32 -7.82 3.41
CA ASN A 67 -17.23 -7.78 4.86
C ASN A 67 -15.86 -8.32 5.32
N PRO A 68 -14.96 -7.47 5.85
CA PRO A 68 -13.62 -7.87 6.29
C PRO A 68 -13.63 -9.05 7.27
N MET A 69 -14.68 -9.20 8.09
CA MET A 69 -14.81 -10.33 9.03
C MET A 69 -14.80 -11.71 8.36
N ASN A 70 -15.08 -11.79 7.05
CA ASN A 70 -15.08 -13.04 6.28
C ASN A 70 -13.73 -13.33 5.59
N HIS A 71 -12.76 -12.42 5.69
CA HIS A 71 -11.46 -12.57 5.04
C HIS A 71 -10.61 -13.59 5.79
N LEU A 72 -10.01 -14.52 5.04
CA LEU A 72 -8.99 -15.42 5.55
C LEU A 72 -7.65 -15.09 4.91
N ILE A 73 -6.70 -14.63 5.72
CA ILE A 73 -5.35 -14.26 5.30
C ILE A 73 -4.57 -15.53 4.95
N ARG A 74 -3.96 -15.50 3.77
CA ARG A 74 -3.08 -16.53 3.21
C ARG A 74 -1.71 -15.96 2.94
N LEU A 75 -0.72 -16.84 2.94
CA LEU A 75 0.64 -16.54 2.49
C LEU A 75 1.03 -17.54 1.40
N GLY A 76 1.41 -17.03 0.24
CA GLY A 76 1.92 -17.79 -0.88
C GLY A 76 3.39 -17.50 -1.15
N SER A 77 4.05 -18.42 -1.85
CA SER A 77 5.39 -18.23 -2.40
C SER A 77 5.42 -18.55 -3.89
N SER A 78 6.40 -17.97 -4.58
CA SER A 78 6.57 -18.17 -6.01
C SER A 78 8.05 -18.17 -6.44
N PRO A 79 8.48 -19.15 -7.26
CA PRO A 79 9.83 -19.19 -7.84
C PRO A 79 10.08 -18.09 -8.88
N ASP A 80 9.04 -17.56 -9.51
CA ASP A 80 9.12 -16.74 -10.73
C ASP A 80 8.20 -15.49 -10.72
N GLY A 81 7.41 -15.30 -9.66
CA GLY A 81 6.40 -14.24 -9.54
C GLY A 81 5.13 -14.52 -10.35
N ARG A 82 5.01 -15.67 -11.02
CA ARG A 82 3.90 -15.99 -11.92
C ARG A 82 3.12 -17.21 -11.45
N SER A 83 3.83 -18.21 -10.97
CA SER A 83 3.29 -19.47 -10.49
C SER A 83 3.30 -19.44 -8.97
N TRP A 84 2.11 -19.42 -8.36
CA TRP A 84 1.97 -19.24 -6.92
C TRP A 84 1.42 -20.49 -6.25
N ALA A 85 2.01 -20.86 -5.12
CA ALA A 85 1.52 -21.91 -4.24
C ALA A 85 1.37 -21.39 -2.81
N GLN A 86 0.48 -21.99 -2.02
CA GLN A 86 0.43 -21.69 -0.59
C GLN A 86 1.74 -22.09 0.07
N LEU A 87 2.23 -21.25 0.98
CA LEU A 87 3.38 -21.61 1.81
C LEU A 87 3.02 -22.87 2.63
N PRO A 88 3.78 -23.98 2.53
CA PRO A 88 3.41 -25.21 3.21
C PRO A 88 3.32 -25.04 4.72
N GLY A 89 2.25 -25.57 5.33
CA GLY A 89 1.97 -25.43 6.76
C GLY A 89 1.30 -24.10 7.14
N TRP A 90 1.09 -23.16 6.22
CA TRP A 90 0.33 -21.95 6.50
C TRP A 90 -1.11 -22.30 6.88
N GLN A 91 -1.57 -21.78 8.02
CA GLN A 91 -2.95 -21.91 8.47
C GLN A 91 -3.66 -20.57 8.24
N PRO A 92 -4.66 -20.51 7.35
CA PRO A 92 -5.42 -19.28 7.15
C PRO A 92 -6.11 -18.82 8.43
N TYR A 93 -6.07 -17.52 8.69
CA TYR A 93 -6.70 -16.90 9.86
C TYR A 93 -7.48 -15.66 9.46
N SER A 94 -8.48 -15.29 10.27
CA SER A 94 -9.31 -14.11 10.01
C SER A 94 -8.49 -12.83 9.98
N GLY A 95 -8.84 -11.85 9.15
CA GLY A 95 -8.13 -10.57 9.10
C GLY A 95 -8.83 -9.57 8.19
N SER A 96 -8.10 -8.59 7.66
CA SER A 96 -8.55 -7.68 6.60
C SER A 96 -7.52 -7.73 5.46
N VAL A 97 -7.45 -6.67 4.65
CA VAL A 97 -6.50 -6.45 3.55
C VAL A 97 -5.05 -6.72 4.01
N PRO A 98 -4.39 -7.78 3.53
CA PRO A 98 -3.09 -8.17 4.04
C PRO A 98 -1.94 -7.68 3.17
N ASP A 99 -0.76 -7.63 3.78
CA ASP A 99 0.50 -7.41 3.07
C ASP A 99 1.66 -8.16 3.74
N VAL A 100 2.76 -8.37 3.02
CA VAL A 100 3.95 -9.08 3.48
C VAL A 100 5.23 -8.30 3.23
N PHE A 101 6.15 -8.33 4.18
CA PHE A 101 7.51 -7.82 3.98
C PHE A 101 8.53 -8.68 4.72
N ARG A 102 9.74 -8.83 4.17
CA ARG A 102 10.82 -9.57 4.84
C ARG A 102 11.92 -8.63 5.35
N ARG A 103 12.18 -8.68 6.66
CA ARG A 103 13.34 -8.06 7.31
C ARG A 103 14.16 -9.12 8.03
N GLY A 104 15.41 -9.31 7.61
CA GLY A 104 16.26 -10.33 8.22
C GLY A 104 15.70 -11.74 8.00
N ASN A 105 15.71 -12.52 9.07
CA ASN A 105 15.12 -13.86 9.10
C ASN A 105 13.63 -13.85 9.45
N THR A 106 12.96 -12.71 9.42
CA THR A 106 11.53 -12.61 9.74
C THR A 106 10.77 -12.10 8.53
N ALA A 107 9.75 -12.85 8.09
CA ALA A 107 8.71 -12.31 7.23
C ALA A 107 7.54 -11.84 8.11
N TYR A 108 7.07 -10.62 7.87
CA TYR A 108 5.99 -9.96 8.60
C TYR A 108 4.78 -9.97 7.67
N VAL A 109 3.64 -10.46 8.16
CA VAL A 109 2.36 -10.41 7.47
C VAL A 109 1.42 -9.54 8.29
N ILE A 110 0.90 -8.48 7.69
CA ILE A 110 -0.14 -7.62 8.27
C ILE A 110 -1.49 -7.93 7.64
N GLY A 111 -2.55 -7.45 8.27
CA GLY A 111 -3.89 -7.43 7.69
C GLY A 111 -4.99 -7.12 8.69
N ALA A 112 -4.73 -7.29 9.98
CA ALA A 112 -5.55 -6.77 11.09
C ALA A 112 -4.75 -6.86 12.38
N GLY A 113 -3.98 -7.95 12.50
CA GLY A 113 -2.87 -8.09 13.43
C GLY A 113 -1.55 -8.16 12.67
N LEU A 114 -0.54 -8.68 13.35
CA LEU A 114 0.80 -8.90 12.83
C LEU A 114 1.21 -10.34 13.08
N SER A 115 1.57 -11.03 12.01
CA SER A 115 2.18 -12.36 12.06
C SER A 115 3.65 -12.27 11.70
N ARG A 116 4.50 -12.90 12.50
CA ARG A 116 5.94 -13.03 12.24
C ARG A 116 6.26 -14.47 11.93
N VAL A 117 6.80 -14.72 10.75
CA VAL A 117 7.32 -16.01 10.32
C VAL A 117 8.82 -15.99 10.49
N ASN A 118 9.35 -16.84 11.37
CA ASN A 118 10.77 -17.11 11.43
C ASN A 118 11.16 -17.96 10.21
N MET A 119 11.88 -17.35 9.27
CA MET A 119 12.28 -17.95 8.00
C MET A 119 13.42 -18.98 8.14
N THR A 120 13.86 -19.29 9.36
CA THR A 120 14.79 -20.37 9.67
C THR A 120 14.08 -21.56 10.31
N THR A 121 13.23 -21.31 11.31
CA THR A 121 12.55 -22.37 12.07
C THR A 121 11.15 -22.69 11.55
N GLY A 122 10.57 -21.82 10.73
CA GLY A 122 9.18 -21.91 10.29
C GLY A 122 8.16 -21.49 11.35
N GLN A 123 8.59 -21.10 12.54
CA GLN A 123 7.68 -20.72 13.61
C GLN A 123 6.92 -19.44 13.23
N VAL A 124 5.60 -19.47 13.35
CA VAL A 124 4.72 -18.32 13.17
C VAL A 124 4.16 -17.88 14.51
N THR A 125 4.36 -16.61 14.85
CA THR A 125 3.83 -15.98 16.06
C THR A 125 2.95 -14.79 15.70
N ALA A 126 1.89 -14.55 16.47
CA ALA A 126 1.00 -13.42 16.27
C ALA A 126 1.18 -12.36 17.37
N SER A 127 0.97 -11.10 17.01
CA SER A 127 0.74 -10.00 17.94
C SER A 127 -0.24 -8.99 17.34
N SER A 128 -0.71 -8.04 18.14
CA SER A 128 -1.28 -6.81 17.59
C SER A 128 -0.18 -5.93 16.98
N PHE A 129 -0.58 -4.99 16.12
CA PHE A 129 0.22 -3.81 15.82
C PHE A 129 -0.59 -2.54 16.10
N SER A 130 0.09 -1.42 16.32
CA SER A 130 -0.55 -0.13 16.61
C SER A 130 0.10 1.01 15.84
N VAL A 131 -0.70 1.99 15.43
CA VAL A 131 -0.22 3.21 14.79
C VAL A 131 -0.68 4.42 15.60
N LYS A 132 0.25 5.29 15.97
CA LYS A 132 -0.04 6.60 16.58
C LYS A 132 -0.16 7.68 15.51
N ASN A 133 -1.19 8.52 15.61
CA ASN A 133 -1.37 9.68 14.73
C ASN A 133 -0.44 10.84 15.12
N ALA A 134 -0.51 11.95 14.38
CA ALA A 134 0.32 13.14 14.62
C ALA A 134 0.14 13.76 16.03
N GLN A 135 -0.97 13.47 16.71
CA GLN A 135 -1.29 13.93 18.06
C GLN A 135 -0.92 12.90 19.15
N GLY A 136 -0.36 11.75 18.77
CA GLY A 136 0.01 10.67 19.68
C GLY A 136 -1.16 9.77 20.13
N ALA A 137 -2.35 9.93 19.55
CA ALA A 137 -3.50 9.06 19.79
C ALA A 137 -3.51 7.87 18.79
N ASP A 138 -4.30 6.84 19.08
CA ASP A 138 -4.43 5.69 18.16
C ASP A 138 -5.12 6.10 16.85
N ALA A 139 -4.50 5.75 15.73
CA ALA A 139 -4.94 6.17 14.39
C ALA A 139 -5.93 5.19 13.73
N LEU A 140 -5.99 3.93 14.18
CA LEU A 140 -6.76 2.83 13.57
C LEU A 140 -6.58 2.79 12.05
N PRO A 141 -5.39 2.43 11.55
CA PRO A 141 -5.09 2.44 10.13
C PRO A 141 -6.00 1.45 9.39
N ARG A 142 -6.47 1.82 8.21
CA ARG A 142 -7.09 0.89 7.27
C ARG A 142 -6.20 0.67 6.06
N ASP A 143 -6.42 -0.45 5.39
CA ASP A 143 -5.79 -0.81 4.12
C ASP A 143 -4.26 -0.60 4.20
N ALA A 144 -3.66 -1.07 5.30
CA ALA A 144 -2.26 -0.82 5.60
C ALA A 144 -1.37 -1.78 4.81
N SER A 145 -0.32 -1.23 4.19
CA SER A 145 0.70 -1.95 3.43
C SER A 145 2.10 -1.56 3.94
N PHE A 146 3.05 -2.49 3.83
CA PHE A 146 4.46 -2.22 4.02
C PHE A 146 5.03 -1.43 2.84
N ALA A 147 5.42 -0.19 3.08
CA ALA A 147 6.04 0.65 2.06
C ALA A 147 7.53 0.32 1.83
N GLY A 148 8.19 -0.28 2.82
CA GLY A 148 9.60 -0.63 2.76
C GLY A 148 10.31 -0.55 4.10
N GLN A 149 11.65 -0.42 4.05
CA GLN A 149 12.52 -0.40 5.22
C GLN A 149 13.49 0.79 5.16
N LEU A 150 13.61 1.53 6.26
CA LEU A 150 14.60 2.59 6.41
C LEU A 150 16.03 2.03 6.59
N PRO A 151 17.08 2.82 6.32
CA PRO A 151 18.47 2.39 6.52
C PRO A 151 18.81 1.93 7.94
N ASP A 152 18.08 2.40 8.95
CA ASP A 152 18.26 2.00 10.35
C ASP A 152 17.49 0.71 10.71
N GLY A 153 16.85 0.08 9.73
CA GLY A 153 16.17 -1.20 9.85
C GLY A 153 14.69 -1.12 10.18
N ARG A 154 14.14 0.08 10.42
CA ARG A 154 12.73 0.29 10.77
C ARG A 154 11.83 0.16 9.54
N LEU A 155 10.70 -0.50 9.71
CA LEU A 155 9.67 -0.65 8.67
C LEU A 155 8.88 0.64 8.50
N VAL A 156 8.36 0.86 7.30
CA VAL A 156 7.44 1.96 6.97
C VAL A 156 6.11 1.36 6.53
N LEU A 157 5.01 1.91 7.03
CA LEU A 157 3.66 1.62 6.58
C LEU A 157 3.13 2.77 5.75
N VAL A 158 2.36 2.42 4.73
CA VAL A 158 1.43 3.32 4.03
C VAL A 158 0.01 2.85 4.33
N TYR A 159 -0.91 3.79 4.57
CA TYR A 159 -2.27 3.46 4.97
C TYR A 159 -3.24 4.61 4.69
N VAL A 160 -4.54 4.31 4.76
CA VAL A 160 -5.60 5.34 4.75
C VAL A 160 -6.19 5.54 6.15
N PRO A 161 -6.66 6.76 6.50
CA PRO A 161 -7.27 7.02 7.79
C PRO A 161 -8.48 6.12 8.07
N SER A 162 -8.85 5.96 9.34
CA SER A 162 -10.11 5.34 9.72
C SER A 162 -11.31 6.08 9.09
N MET A 163 -12.41 5.36 8.81
CA MET A 163 -13.61 5.97 8.21
C MET A 163 -14.19 7.08 9.08
N GLN A 164 -14.00 7.02 10.41
CA GLN A 164 -14.43 8.06 11.35
C GLN A 164 -13.60 9.34 11.25
N ALA A 165 -12.37 9.24 10.73
CA ALA A 165 -11.47 10.38 10.55
C ALA A 165 -11.61 11.04 9.16
N ILE A 166 -12.40 10.46 8.25
CA ILE A 166 -12.61 10.96 6.89
C ILE A 166 -13.90 11.77 6.86
N ASP A 167 -13.83 13.01 6.36
CA ASP A 167 -15.03 13.75 5.96
C ASP A 167 -15.57 13.15 4.65
N PRO A 168 -16.75 12.51 4.66
CA PRO A 168 -17.31 11.86 3.47
C PRO A 168 -17.65 12.87 2.36
N SER A 169 -17.84 14.15 2.69
CA SER A 169 -18.13 15.21 1.73
C SER A 169 -16.88 15.82 1.10
N SER A 170 -15.69 15.54 1.66
CA SER A 170 -14.45 16.07 1.16
C SER A 170 -14.16 15.53 -0.25
N PRO A 171 -13.80 16.39 -1.22
CA PRO A 171 -13.30 15.96 -2.53
C PRO A 171 -11.84 15.50 -2.46
N THR A 172 -11.23 15.48 -1.27
CA THR A 172 -9.86 15.03 -1.07
C THR A 172 -9.80 13.74 -0.25
N ARG A 173 -8.77 12.95 -0.54
CA ARG A 173 -8.38 11.77 0.22
C ARG A 173 -6.89 11.86 0.53
N THR A 174 -6.52 11.62 1.78
CA THR A 174 -5.12 11.64 2.19
C THR A 174 -4.63 10.22 2.41
N ILE A 175 -3.49 9.89 1.82
CA ILE A 175 -2.73 8.67 2.12
C ILE A 175 -1.65 9.05 3.12
N LEU A 176 -1.49 8.27 4.19
CA LEU A 176 -0.61 8.57 5.32
C LEU A 176 0.56 7.59 5.38
N LEU A 177 1.64 8.01 6.02
CA LEU A 177 2.81 7.19 6.32
C LEU A 177 3.02 7.07 7.84
N ALA A 178 3.48 5.91 8.28
CA ALA A 178 3.96 5.70 9.64
C ALA A 178 5.27 4.91 9.63
N THR A 179 6.18 5.26 10.53
CA THR A 179 7.47 4.57 10.70
C THR A 179 7.43 3.77 11.98
N GLU A 180 7.99 2.57 11.94
CA GLU A 180 8.11 1.70 13.10
C GLU A 180 8.84 2.41 14.25
N ASP A 181 8.36 2.19 15.47
CA ASP A 181 9.05 2.59 16.69
C ASP A 181 10.22 1.64 16.92
N LYS A 182 11.40 2.21 17.20
CA LYS A 182 12.63 1.44 17.36
C LYS A 182 12.46 0.35 18.44
N GLY A 183 12.74 -0.89 18.06
CA GLY A 183 12.68 -2.04 18.97
C GLY A 183 11.28 -2.64 19.16
N SER A 184 10.25 -2.13 18.47
CA SER A 184 8.91 -2.72 18.51
C SER A 184 8.78 -4.03 17.72
N ASP A 185 9.78 -4.34 16.90
CA ASP A 185 9.81 -5.51 16.03
C ASP A 185 8.57 -5.60 15.12
N GLY A 186 8.21 -4.48 14.50
CA GLY A 186 7.05 -4.34 13.62
C GLY A 186 5.72 -4.16 14.35
N ALA A 187 5.68 -4.12 15.69
CA ALA A 187 4.42 -4.02 16.44
C ALA A 187 3.91 -2.59 16.66
N SER A 188 4.76 -1.56 16.55
CA SER A 188 4.35 -0.19 16.87
C SER A 188 4.91 0.78 15.85
N PHE A 189 4.09 1.73 15.42
CA PHE A 189 4.44 2.74 14.44
C PHE A 189 3.92 4.10 14.86
N THR A 190 4.64 5.14 14.44
CA THR A 190 4.27 6.53 14.65
C THR A 190 4.15 7.25 13.32
N TYR A 191 3.09 8.04 13.16
CA TYR A 191 2.85 8.91 12.01
C TYR A 191 4.12 9.66 11.60
N SER A 192 4.43 9.62 10.31
CA SER A 192 5.65 10.16 9.73
C SER A 192 5.41 11.23 8.67
N GLY A 193 4.17 11.43 8.25
CA GLY A 193 3.80 12.41 7.24
C GLY A 193 2.65 11.93 6.38
N ASP A 194 2.20 12.82 5.50
CA ASP A 194 1.25 12.49 4.45
C ASP A 194 2.06 11.97 3.26
N ALA A 195 1.73 10.77 2.74
CA ALA A 195 2.30 10.30 1.49
C ALA A 195 1.86 11.21 0.35
N ILE A 196 0.54 11.47 0.26
CA ILE A 196 -0.06 12.34 -0.75
C ILE A 196 -1.46 12.77 -0.32
N VAL A 197 -1.89 13.95 -0.77
CA VAL A 197 -3.28 14.40 -0.75
C VAL A 197 -3.82 14.35 -2.19
N ILE A 198 -4.81 13.50 -2.42
CA ILE A 198 -5.42 13.26 -3.73
C ILE A 198 -6.72 14.04 -3.82
N SER A 199 -6.88 14.84 -4.87
CA SER A 199 -8.17 15.42 -5.24
C SER A 199 -8.90 14.49 -6.19
N THR A 200 -10.09 14.00 -5.81
CA THR A 200 -10.89 13.10 -6.65
C THR A 200 -11.38 13.78 -7.92
N ALA A 201 -11.52 15.11 -7.89
CA ALA A 201 -11.89 15.92 -9.05
C ALA A 201 -10.82 15.98 -10.15
N SER A 202 -9.54 15.71 -9.81
CA SER A 202 -8.43 15.74 -10.77
C SER A 202 -8.05 14.36 -11.31
N LEU A 203 -8.74 13.29 -10.91
CA LEU A 203 -8.41 11.94 -11.33
C LEU A 203 -8.95 11.66 -12.74
N PRO A 204 -8.14 11.04 -13.63
CA PRO A 204 -8.59 10.64 -14.97
C PRO A 204 -9.51 9.42 -14.96
N VAL A 205 -9.66 8.76 -13.81
CA VAL A 205 -10.52 7.59 -13.59
C VAL A 205 -11.34 7.78 -12.32
N ARG A 206 -12.50 7.13 -12.24
CA ARG A 206 -13.40 7.23 -11.09
C ARG A 206 -13.02 6.24 -10.00
N GLY A 207 -13.19 6.64 -8.74
CA GLY A 207 -13.09 5.77 -7.56
C GLY A 207 -12.71 6.57 -6.32
N ASP A 208 -12.83 5.92 -5.15
CA ASP A 208 -12.31 6.44 -3.89
C ASP A 208 -10.89 5.89 -3.66
N ALA A 209 -9.96 6.77 -3.31
CA ALA A 209 -8.57 6.41 -3.04
C ALA A 209 -8.46 5.52 -1.79
N THR A 210 -8.06 4.28 -2.00
CA THR A 210 -7.97 3.21 -1.00
C THR A 210 -6.80 2.28 -1.33
N ASP A 211 -6.53 1.30 -0.46
CA ASP A 211 -5.54 0.23 -0.66
C ASP A 211 -4.20 0.71 -1.28
N PRO A 212 -3.47 1.60 -0.59
CA PRO A 212 -2.19 2.06 -1.06
C PRO A 212 -1.12 0.96 -0.94
N ASP A 213 -0.19 0.93 -1.88
CA ASP A 213 1.00 0.06 -1.85
C ASP A 213 2.19 0.87 -2.37
N ILE A 214 3.38 0.70 -1.78
CA ILE A 214 4.59 1.39 -2.22
C ILE A 214 5.67 0.37 -2.59
N TYR A 215 6.27 0.57 -3.76
CA TYR A 215 7.40 -0.22 -4.21
C TYR A 215 8.52 0.64 -4.77
N TRP A 216 9.71 0.05 -4.89
CA TRP A 216 10.87 0.66 -5.56
C TRP A 216 10.97 0.14 -6.99
N ASP A 217 10.98 1.03 -7.99
CA ASP A 217 11.04 0.65 -9.40
C ASP A 217 12.46 0.48 -9.96
N GLY A 218 13.48 0.62 -9.11
CA GLY A 218 14.89 0.64 -9.50
C GLY A 218 15.49 2.06 -9.48
N SER A 219 14.65 3.08 -9.62
CA SER A 219 15.05 4.49 -9.73
C SER A 219 14.34 5.43 -8.78
N ARG A 220 13.08 5.13 -8.43
CA ARG A 220 12.21 5.96 -7.58
C ARG A 220 11.24 5.08 -6.79
N TRP A 221 10.64 5.69 -5.79
CA TRP A 221 9.52 5.12 -5.06
C TRP A 221 8.24 5.38 -5.82
N VAL A 222 7.38 4.37 -5.91
CA VAL A 222 6.09 4.45 -6.59
C VAL A 222 5.01 4.06 -5.60
N LEU A 223 4.04 4.95 -5.40
CA LEU A 223 2.83 4.73 -4.65
C LEU A 223 1.72 4.34 -5.62
N LEU A 224 1.22 3.12 -5.52
CA LEU A 224 0.01 2.65 -6.17
C LEU A 224 -1.19 2.96 -5.27
N VAL A 225 -2.31 3.35 -5.88
CA VAL A 225 -3.56 3.65 -5.17
C VAL A 225 -4.73 3.05 -5.93
N SER A 226 -5.57 2.28 -5.23
CA SER A 226 -6.83 1.76 -5.73
C SER A 226 -7.85 2.88 -5.89
N LEU A 227 -8.60 2.83 -6.99
CA LEU A 227 -9.75 3.69 -7.29
C LEU A 227 -10.91 2.80 -7.78
N GLY A 228 -11.32 1.84 -6.94
CA GLY A 228 -12.32 0.85 -7.31
C GLY A 228 -11.74 -0.15 -8.32
N GLY A 229 -12.28 -0.23 -9.55
CA GLY A 229 -11.74 -1.12 -10.57
C GLY A 229 -10.46 -0.63 -11.29
N ASN A 230 -9.88 0.47 -10.82
CA ASN A 230 -8.75 1.16 -11.45
C ASN A 230 -7.58 1.30 -10.47
N THR A 231 -6.39 1.49 -11.03
CA THR A 231 -5.17 1.79 -10.25
C THR A 231 -4.45 2.99 -10.85
N VAL A 232 -4.05 3.93 -10.00
CA VAL A 232 -3.15 5.03 -10.36
C VAL A 232 -1.84 4.94 -9.60
N ALA A 233 -0.80 5.56 -10.13
CA ALA A 233 0.53 5.64 -9.55
C ALA A 233 0.96 7.08 -9.37
N TYR A 234 1.70 7.33 -8.29
CA TYR A 234 2.46 8.55 -8.02
C TYR A 234 3.90 8.17 -7.71
N SER A 235 4.85 9.08 -7.92
CA SER A 235 6.27 8.83 -7.69
C SER A 235 6.88 9.81 -6.70
N SER A 236 7.90 9.33 -5.99
CA SER A 236 8.78 10.15 -5.14
C SER A 236 10.23 9.68 -5.23
N ALA A 237 11.17 10.59 -4.98
CA ALA A 237 12.57 10.22 -4.80
C ALA A 237 12.84 9.65 -3.38
N ASN A 238 11.90 9.78 -2.44
CA ASN A 238 12.05 9.37 -1.04
C ASN A 238 10.89 8.46 -0.60
N LEU A 239 11.22 7.37 0.11
CA LEU A 239 10.23 6.44 0.68
C LEU A 239 9.21 7.15 1.56
N LEU A 240 9.67 8.13 2.34
CA LEU A 240 8.84 8.90 3.26
C LEU A 240 8.08 10.04 2.57
N GLY A 241 8.10 10.09 1.24
CA GLY A 241 7.42 11.09 0.44
C GLY A 241 8.00 12.51 0.59
N PRO A 242 7.21 13.54 0.24
CA PRO A 242 5.88 13.41 -0.36
C PRO A 242 5.93 12.77 -1.76
N PHE A 243 4.84 12.16 -2.19
CA PHE A 243 4.62 11.70 -3.56
C PHE A 243 3.99 12.83 -4.38
N GLU A 244 4.48 13.00 -5.61
CA GLU A 244 4.17 14.19 -6.39
C GLU A 244 2.92 13.98 -7.25
N ALA A 245 1.88 14.80 -7.03
CA ALA A 245 0.65 14.75 -7.81
C ALA A 245 0.87 14.95 -9.33
N SER A 246 1.93 15.68 -9.70
CA SER A 246 2.33 15.91 -11.10
C SER A 246 2.84 14.65 -11.82
N THR A 247 3.16 13.58 -11.08
CA THR A 247 3.63 12.30 -11.62
C THR A 247 2.51 11.28 -11.83
N LEU A 248 1.25 11.70 -11.62
CA LEU A 248 0.08 10.84 -11.76
C LEU A 248 0.10 10.08 -13.09
N THR A 249 0.00 8.75 -12.98
CA THR A 249 -0.10 7.85 -14.12
C THR A 249 -1.19 6.81 -13.87
N VAL A 250 -1.96 6.46 -14.89
CA VAL A 250 -2.92 5.35 -14.79
C VAL A 250 -2.21 4.04 -15.09
N VAL A 251 -2.29 3.07 -14.18
CA VAL A 251 -1.65 1.74 -14.30
C VAL A 251 -2.65 0.68 -14.73
N SER A 252 -3.88 0.76 -14.22
CA SER A 252 -4.99 -0.13 -14.55
C SER A 252 -6.26 0.67 -14.82
N GLN A 253 -6.97 0.36 -15.90
CA GLN A 253 -8.29 0.92 -16.23
C GLN A 253 -9.31 -0.21 -16.32
N ASN A 254 -10.19 -0.34 -15.32
CA ASN A 254 -11.21 -1.39 -15.20
C ASN A 254 -10.66 -2.82 -15.35
N ASN A 255 -9.39 -3.05 -14.99
CA ASN A 255 -8.73 -4.35 -15.10
C ASN A 255 -8.31 -4.92 -13.74
N GLY A 256 -8.60 -4.20 -12.65
CA GLY A 256 -8.30 -4.59 -11.28
C GLY A 256 -7.93 -3.38 -10.43
N GLY A 257 -8.25 -3.51 -9.14
CA GLY A 257 -8.41 -2.38 -8.23
C GLY A 257 -7.33 -2.26 -7.18
N VAL A 258 -7.29 -3.26 -6.29
CA VAL A 258 -6.35 -3.32 -5.17
C VAL A 258 -4.98 -3.75 -5.69
N PRO A 259 -3.99 -2.84 -5.69
CA PRO A 259 -2.72 -3.10 -6.33
C PRO A 259 -1.63 -3.47 -5.31
N SER A 260 -0.66 -4.26 -5.76
CA SER A 260 0.67 -4.30 -5.14
C SER A 260 1.72 -4.62 -6.19
N ALA A 261 2.95 -4.15 -6.01
CA ALA A 261 3.98 -4.37 -7.01
C ALA A 261 5.37 -4.62 -6.44
N VAL A 262 6.19 -5.26 -7.25
CA VAL A 262 7.58 -5.53 -6.91
C VAL A 262 8.44 -5.48 -8.16
N LEU A 263 9.65 -4.92 -8.05
CA LEU A 263 10.66 -5.05 -9.09
C LEU A 263 11.18 -6.48 -9.09
N SER A 264 11.20 -7.12 -10.26
CA SER A 264 11.74 -8.47 -10.45
C SER A 264 13.19 -8.59 -9.97
N THR A 265 13.62 -9.81 -9.63
CA THR A 265 14.95 -10.06 -9.05
C THR A 265 16.12 -9.72 -9.98
N ASP A 266 15.87 -9.63 -11.29
CA ASP A 266 16.85 -9.20 -12.29
C ASP A 266 16.83 -7.67 -12.53
N ASN A 267 15.97 -6.94 -11.81
CA ASN A 267 15.74 -5.50 -11.92
C ASN A 267 15.29 -5.02 -13.30
N SER A 268 14.73 -5.90 -14.14
CA SER A 268 14.35 -5.56 -15.52
C SER A 268 12.88 -5.20 -15.68
N THR A 269 12.02 -5.81 -14.86
CA THR A 269 10.56 -5.79 -15.03
C THR A 269 9.87 -5.50 -13.71
N VAL A 270 8.87 -4.62 -13.71
CA VAL A 270 7.96 -4.46 -12.58
C VAL A 270 6.80 -5.43 -12.73
N PHE A 271 6.60 -6.25 -11.70
CA PHE A 271 5.43 -7.12 -11.57
C PHE A 271 4.38 -6.38 -10.75
N THR A 272 3.23 -6.09 -11.36
CA THR A 272 2.10 -5.44 -10.70
C THR A 272 0.96 -6.45 -10.60
N TYR A 273 0.49 -6.67 -9.39
CA TYR A 273 -0.62 -7.55 -9.09
C TYR A 273 -1.85 -6.73 -8.76
N VAL A 274 -3.01 -7.19 -9.21
CA VAL A 274 -4.32 -6.61 -8.89
C VAL A 274 -5.33 -7.71 -8.63
N ASN A 275 -6.35 -7.46 -7.81
CA ASN A 275 -7.55 -8.32 -7.80
C ASN A 275 -8.53 -7.86 -8.89
N ALA A 276 -9.12 -8.81 -9.62
CA ALA A 276 -10.15 -8.55 -10.62
C ALA A 276 -11.04 -9.77 -10.87
N GLY A 277 -12.31 -9.49 -11.15
CA GLY A 277 -13.33 -10.51 -11.43
C GLY A 277 -14.73 -9.99 -11.13
N ASP A 278 -15.70 -10.89 -11.17
CA ASP A 278 -17.03 -10.64 -10.62
C ASP A 278 -17.08 -11.09 -9.14
N ARG A 279 -18.19 -10.81 -8.45
CA ARG A 279 -18.35 -11.03 -7.00
C ARG A 279 -18.02 -12.46 -6.54
N ASP A 280 -18.24 -13.45 -7.40
CA ASP A 280 -18.13 -14.87 -7.06
C ASP A 280 -16.92 -15.56 -7.70
N ASN A 281 -16.10 -14.80 -8.44
CA ASN A 281 -14.91 -15.29 -9.13
C ASN A 281 -13.84 -14.19 -9.24
N VAL A 282 -13.47 -13.60 -8.10
CA VAL A 282 -12.35 -12.65 -8.05
C VAL A 282 -11.03 -13.43 -7.99
N SER A 283 -10.07 -13.00 -8.81
CA SER A 283 -8.75 -13.61 -8.91
C SER A 283 -7.67 -12.55 -8.81
N ILE A 284 -6.47 -12.95 -8.41
CA ILE A 284 -5.30 -12.09 -8.50
C ILE A 284 -4.69 -12.27 -9.88
N ARG A 285 -4.43 -11.12 -10.53
CA ARG A 285 -3.88 -11.02 -11.87
C ARG A 285 -2.55 -10.30 -11.84
N LEU A 286 -1.64 -10.70 -12.71
CA LEU A 286 -0.34 -10.10 -12.93
C LEU A 286 -0.35 -9.30 -14.24
N GLY A 287 0.10 -8.07 -14.14
CA GLY A 287 0.53 -7.20 -15.22
C GLY A 287 2.03 -6.96 -15.14
N THR A 288 2.68 -6.73 -16.28
CA THR A 288 4.12 -6.44 -16.32
C THR A 288 4.37 -5.11 -17.00
N SER A 289 5.29 -4.33 -16.46
CA SER A 289 5.76 -3.07 -17.03
C SER A 289 7.26 -2.89 -16.82
N VAL A 290 7.82 -1.80 -17.35
CA VAL A 290 9.17 -1.32 -17.04
C VAL A 290 9.07 0.05 -16.38
N ALA A 291 10.10 0.49 -15.68
CA ALA A 291 10.13 1.85 -15.13
C ALA A 291 10.21 2.90 -16.25
N PRO A 292 9.49 4.04 -16.14
CA PRO A 292 8.55 4.43 -15.09
C PRO A 292 7.16 3.75 -15.25
N PRO A 293 6.29 3.79 -14.22
CA PRO A 293 4.94 3.25 -14.29
C PRO A 293 4.19 3.69 -15.55
N SER A 294 3.40 2.79 -16.12
CA SER A 294 2.60 3.03 -17.33
C SER A 294 1.32 2.19 -17.31
N LEU A 295 0.38 2.50 -18.21
CA LEU A 295 -0.85 1.71 -18.35
C LEU A 295 -0.51 0.29 -18.83
N ILE A 296 -0.93 -0.70 -18.06
CA ILE A 296 -0.77 -2.11 -18.40
C ILE A 296 -2.02 -2.57 -19.17
N SER A 297 -1.80 -3.01 -20.42
CA SER A 297 -2.86 -3.44 -21.32
C SER A 297 -3.19 -4.94 -21.25
N SER A 298 -2.32 -5.75 -20.63
CA SER A 298 -2.47 -7.20 -20.57
C SER A 298 -2.27 -7.72 -19.16
N TRP A 299 -3.22 -8.55 -18.71
CA TRP A 299 -3.29 -9.09 -17.36
C TRP A 299 -3.52 -10.60 -17.43
N SER A 300 -2.71 -11.36 -16.70
CA SER A 300 -2.82 -12.83 -16.62
C SER A 300 -3.27 -13.25 -15.23
N VAL A 301 -4.23 -14.17 -15.11
CA VAL A 301 -4.58 -14.76 -13.82
C VAL A 301 -3.40 -15.56 -13.29
N VAL A 302 -2.95 -15.26 -12.07
CA VAL A 302 -1.84 -15.95 -11.40
C VAL A 302 -2.28 -16.67 -10.13
N ILE A 303 -3.37 -16.22 -9.50
CA ILE A 303 -4.02 -16.91 -8.39
C ILE A 303 -5.54 -16.91 -8.62
N PRO A 304 -6.11 -18.00 -9.16
CA PRO A 304 -7.56 -18.15 -9.24
C PRO A 304 -8.12 -18.57 -7.87
N ALA A 305 -9.33 -18.10 -7.52
CA ALA A 305 -9.99 -18.49 -6.27
C ALA A 305 -10.21 -20.00 -6.14
N SER A 306 -10.46 -20.68 -7.27
CA SER A 306 -10.64 -22.13 -7.34
C SER A 306 -9.44 -22.93 -6.86
N GLN A 307 -8.22 -22.35 -6.90
CA GLN A 307 -7.02 -22.97 -6.33
C GLN A 307 -7.17 -23.25 -4.84
N PHE A 308 -7.99 -22.47 -4.13
CA PHE A 308 -8.22 -22.57 -2.69
C PHE A 308 -9.62 -23.07 -2.31
N GLY A 309 -10.44 -23.44 -3.30
CA GLY A 309 -11.83 -23.80 -3.07
C GLY A 309 -12.68 -22.64 -2.52
N THR A 310 -12.33 -21.40 -2.87
CA THR A 310 -12.96 -20.17 -2.38
C THR A 310 -13.71 -19.43 -3.50
N ALA A 311 -14.53 -18.44 -3.13
CA ALA A 311 -15.19 -17.54 -4.11
C ALA A 311 -14.21 -16.50 -4.66
N SER A 312 -13.25 -16.09 -3.82
CA SER A 312 -12.33 -15.02 -4.18
C SER A 312 -10.91 -15.27 -3.68
N ALA A 313 -9.96 -14.66 -4.40
CA ALA A 313 -8.60 -14.38 -3.97
C ALA A 313 -8.31 -12.91 -4.29
N GLU A 314 -7.98 -12.12 -3.27
CA GLU A 314 -8.04 -10.66 -3.34
C GLU A 314 -6.96 -9.98 -2.50
N SER A 315 -6.80 -8.67 -2.73
CA SER A 315 -5.84 -7.79 -2.07
C SER A 315 -4.42 -8.38 -1.99
N PRO A 316 -3.75 -8.53 -3.15
CA PRO A 316 -2.38 -8.98 -3.15
C PRO A 316 -1.50 -7.93 -2.44
N GLY A 317 -0.66 -8.38 -1.53
CA GLY A 317 0.49 -7.65 -1.01
C GLY A 317 1.74 -8.48 -1.28
N VAL A 318 2.64 -7.99 -2.14
CA VAL A 318 3.78 -8.75 -2.67
C VAL A 318 5.11 -8.18 -2.20
N SER A 319 6.07 -9.06 -1.91
CA SER A 319 7.44 -8.65 -1.59
C SER A 319 8.47 -9.66 -2.08
N LEU A 320 9.72 -9.21 -2.22
CA LEU A 320 10.82 -10.14 -2.41
C LEU A 320 11.08 -10.88 -1.09
N ASN A 321 11.31 -12.18 -1.20
CA ASN A 321 11.73 -13.04 -0.10
C ASN A 321 13.24 -12.91 0.18
N SER A 322 13.77 -11.70 0.13
CA SER A 322 15.18 -11.43 0.36
C SER A 322 15.40 -10.83 1.75
N VAL A 323 16.59 -11.07 2.30
CA VAL A 323 16.98 -10.47 3.57
C VAL A 323 17.24 -8.98 3.33
N GLY A 324 16.34 -8.14 3.84
CA GLY A 324 16.55 -6.70 3.87
C GLY A 324 16.63 -6.11 2.49
N ILE A 325 15.47 -5.87 1.86
CA ILE A 325 15.41 -4.85 0.82
C ILE A 325 15.71 -3.50 1.49
N THR A 326 17.00 -3.23 1.73
CA THR A 326 17.54 -1.89 1.57
C THR A 326 17.35 -1.58 0.09
N CYS A 327 16.22 -0.96 -0.21
CA CYS A 327 16.12 0.08 -1.22
C CYS A 327 17.53 0.61 -1.58
N GLY A 328 17.85 0.64 -2.87
CA GLY A 328 19.16 1.08 -3.35
C GLY A 328 19.47 2.54 -2.98
N ALA A 329 20.24 3.25 -3.79
CA ALA A 329 20.65 4.62 -3.50
C ALA A 329 19.50 5.61 -3.14
N GLY A 330 18.24 5.32 -3.51
CA GLY A 330 17.05 6.11 -3.15
C GLY A 330 16.50 5.93 -1.73
N CYS A 331 17.17 5.13 -0.89
CA CYS A 331 16.89 5.05 0.54
C CYS A 331 17.78 5.87 1.42
N ALA A 332 18.66 6.68 0.83
CA ALA A 332 19.12 7.84 1.55
C ALA A 332 17.86 8.62 1.92
N ALA A 333 17.42 8.46 3.17
CA ALA A 333 16.86 9.58 3.87
C ALA A 333 17.84 10.70 3.57
N THR A 334 17.49 11.62 2.67
CA THR A 334 17.82 13.00 2.93
C THR A 334 17.42 13.11 4.38
N THR A 335 18.42 13.14 5.27
CA THR A 335 18.22 13.58 6.64
C THR A 335 17.36 14.79 6.42
N ALA A 336 16.05 14.63 6.69
CA ALA A 336 15.19 15.75 6.78
C ALA A 336 15.93 16.50 7.87
N SER A 337 16.61 17.56 7.46
CA SER A 337 16.98 18.59 8.37
C SER A 337 15.61 19.03 8.85
N THR A 338 15.14 18.36 9.90
CA THR A 338 14.24 18.92 10.87
C THR A 338 15.07 20.05 11.49
N THR A 339 15.33 21.08 10.69
CA THR A 339 15.05 22.43 11.11
C THR A 339 13.53 22.48 11.26
N ALA A 340 13.03 21.74 12.26
CA ALA A 340 11.88 22.21 12.98
C ALA A 340 12.33 23.60 13.42
N THR A 341 11.85 24.62 12.72
CA THR A 341 11.96 26.00 13.15
C THR A 341 11.16 26.07 14.43
N THR A 342 11.78 25.67 15.54
CA THR A 342 11.27 25.97 16.86
C THR A 342 11.15 27.48 16.89
N LYS A 343 9.94 27.99 17.14
CA LYS A 343 9.69 29.43 17.30
C LYS A 343 10.71 29.95 18.32
N ALA A 344 11.66 30.77 17.87
CA ALA A 344 12.66 31.30 18.77
C ALA A 344 11.98 32.28 19.73
N GLY A 345 12.43 32.31 20.98
CA GLY A 345 12.09 33.41 21.86
C GLY A 345 12.75 34.70 21.35
N LYS A 346 12.30 35.86 21.87
CA LYS A 346 12.92 37.16 21.59
C LYS A 346 14.44 37.09 21.79
N PRO A 347 15.28 37.76 20.97
CA PRO A 347 16.73 37.84 21.19
C PRO A 347 17.07 38.16 22.66
N GLY A 348 17.98 37.38 23.25
CA GLY A 348 18.37 37.47 24.66
C GLY A 348 17.55 36.59 25.63
N SER A 349 16.43 36.00 25.19
CA SER A 349 15.68 35.04 26.00
C SER A 349 16.39 33.68 26.08
N ARG A 350 16.09 32.92 27.15
CA ARG A 350 16.70 31.60 27.39
C ARG A 350 16.33 30.60 26.29
N CYS A 351 17.28 29.73 25.99
CA CYS A 351 17.10 28.56 25.15
C CYS A 351 17.70 27.33 25.84
N THR A 352 17.19 26.14 25.50
CA THR A 352 17.50 24.90 26.23
C THR A 352 18.64 24.09 25.61
N LYS A 353 18.97 24.34 24.34
CA LYS A 353 19.94 23.53 23.58
C LYS A 353 20.89 24.42 22.76
N ALA A 354 22.18 24.38 23.09
CA ALA A 354 23.21 25.08 22.33
C ALA A 354 23.18 24.66 20.85
N GLY A 355 23.29 25.63 19.95
CA GLY A 355 23.25 25.39 18.50
C GLY A 355 21.85 25.20 17.90
N ALA A 356 20.78 25.19 18.72
CA ALA A 356 19.42 25.22 18.18
C ALA A 356 19.20 26.47 17.31
N LYS A 357 18.49 26.32 16.19
CA LYS A 357 18.10 27.42 15.30
C LYS A 357 16.59 27.65 15.42
N GLY A 358 16.17 28.90 15.36
CA GLY A 358 14.75 29.26 15.35
C GLY A 358 14.53 30.63 14.71
N THR A 359 13.28 30.98 14.44
CA THR A 359 12.91 32.25 13.81
C THR A 359 12.17 33.16 14.78
N TYR A 360 12.52 34.46 14.78
CA TYR A 360 11.82 35.52 15.51
C TYR A 360 11.71 36.74 14.60
N ASN A 361 10.48 37.20 14.32
CA ASN A 361 10.17 38.29 13.39
C ASN A 361 10.89 38.16 12.02
N GLY A 362 10.90 36.96 11.45
CA GLY A 362 11.52 36.68 10.14
C GLY A 362 13.06 36.55 10.16
N ALA A 363 13.72 36.90 11.26
CA ALA A 363 15.16 36.70 11.42
C ALA A 363 15.47 35.30 11.98
N THR A 364 16.52 34.67 11.47
CA THR A 364 17.04 33.41 12.01
C THR A 364 17.95 33.72 13.22
N LEU A 365 17.64 33.11 14.35
CA LEU A 365 18.44 33.17 15.58
C LEU A 365 19.06 31.79 15.88
N ALA A 366 20.21 31.80 16.52
CA ALA A 366 20.88 30.63 17.07
C ALA A 366 20.97 30.71 18.60
N CYS A 367 20.78 29.58 19.28
CA CYS A 367 20.99 29.46 20.71
C CYS A 367 22.49 29.40 21.02
N ARG A 368 23.05 30.47 21.59
CA ARG A 368 24.48 30.62 21.88
C ARG A 368 24.73 30.87 23.36
N LYS A 369 25.92 30.50 23.85
CA LYS A 369 26.35 30.79 25.22
C LYS A 369 26.84 32.23 25.31
N LYS A 370 26.12 33.10 26.02
CA LYS A 370 26.56 34.47 26.38
C LYS A 370 26.63 34.58 27.90
N LYS A 371 27.79 35.03 28.41
CA LYS A 371 28.04 35.20 29.86
C LYS A 371 27.61 33.97 30.67
N GLY A 372 27.97 32.77 30.19
CA GLY A 372 27.67 31.50 30.86
C GLY A 372 26.26 30.92 30.65
N LYS A 373 25.31 31.67 30.06
CA LYS A 373 23.92 31.22 29.85
C LYS A 373 23.60 31.02 28.37
N LEU A 374 22.76 30.04 28.07
CA LEU A 374 22.24 29.82 26.71
C LEU A 374 21.11 30.79 26.41
N VAL A 375 21.29 31.60 25.38
CA VAL A 375 20.29 32.59 24.92
C VAL A 375 20.18 32.63 23.40
N TRP A 376 19.01 33.02 22.90
CA TRP A 376 18.81 33.28 21.47
C TRP A 376 19.60 34.53 21.05
N SER A 377 20.44 34.42 20.03
CA SER A 377 21.10 35.56 19.38
C SER A 377 20.99 35.44 17.88
N ALA A 378 21.02 36.58 17.17
CA ALA A 378 21.34 36.55 15.75
C ALA A 378 22.72 35.89 15.52
#